data_AF-A0A8H7AI08-F1
#
_entry.id   AF-A0A8H7AI08-F1
#
_cell.length_a   1.000
_cell.length_b   1.000
_cell.length_c   1.000
_cell.angle_alpha   90.00
_cell.angle_beta   90.00
_cell.angle_gamma   90.00
#
_symmetry.space_group_name_H-M   'P 1'
#
loop_
_entity.id
_entity.type
_entity.pdbx_description
1 polymer ?
#
loop_
_entity_poly.entity_id
_entity_poly.type
_entity_poly.pdbx_seq_one_letter_code
_entity_poly.pdbx_strand_id
1 'polypeptide(L)'
;MVASVSGRCRACITTLKTIVSTLSDPARQKGRVHLEQVNDELERFSLWMGNIGALHLPESSMSLESRLREANDVLTHILELLDDLNEVARELLRIFSGDREGEIASAPHHDGKEEEQNEETELLGEFGACITRLFRVSSLIRQAAPTDLFAKALSRNRYLFNDQFDIAHVGEKYPKLATAEYAWLQKRLGRAITQRRHYLSYIQDHREKLEGMLTHADT
;
A
#
# COMPACT_ATOMS: atom_id res chain seq x y z
N MET A 1 21.98 7.53 -10.85
CA MET A 1 21.43 6.50 -9.94
C MET A 1 20.06 6.12 -10.46
N VAL A 2 19.82 4.84 -10.77
CA VAL A 2 18.48 4.39 -11.19
C VAL A 2 17.55 4.56 -9.99
N ALA A 3 16.48 5.34 -10.13
CA ALA A 3 15.56 5.62 -9.04
C ALA A 3 14.85 4.33 -8.61
N SER A 4 15.02 3.94 -7.35
CA SER A 4 14.36 2.76 -6.77
C SER A 4 12.86 2.97 -6.63
N VAL A 5 12.11 1.88 -6.42
CA VAL A 5 10.68 1.92 -6.14
C VAL A 5 10.40 2.82 -4.93
N SER A 6 11.17 2.63 -3.85
CA SER A 6 11.04 3.45 -2.64
C SER A 6 11.29 4.94 -2.91
N GLY A 7 12.23 5.28 -3.80
CA GLY A 7 12.55 6.65 -4.18
C GLY A 7 11.41 7.32 -4.95
N ARG A 8 10.84 6.62 -5.95
CA ARG A 8 9.71 7.11 -6.75
C ARG A 8 8.45 7.29 -5.92
N CYS A 9 8.20 6.35 -5.00
CA CYS A 9 7.11 6.46 -4.03
C CYS A 9 7.25 7.70 -3.13
N ARG A 10 8.45 7.94 -2.57
CA ARG A 10 8.70 9.12 -1.73
C ARG A 10 8.52 10.43 -2.50
N ALA A 11 9.04 10.51 -3.72
CA ALA A 11 8.87 11.69 -4.57
C ALA A 11 7.38 12.01 -4.81
N CYS A 12 6.57 10.98 -5.09
CA CYS A 12 5.15 11.14 -5.30
C CYS A 12 4.42 11.59 -4.03
N ILE A 13 4.72 10.99 -2.87
CA ILE A 13 4.15 11.40 -1.57
C ILE A 13 4.47 12.86 -1.28
N THR A 14 5.73 13.27 -1.44
CA THR A 14 6.15 14.66 -1.21
C THR A 14 5.38 15.61 -2.11
N THR A 15 5.26 15.29 -3.40
CA THR A 15 4.51 16.10 -4.37
C THR A 15 3.03 16.25 -3.95
N LEU A 16 2.35 15.15 -3.62
CA LEU A 16 0.96 15.18 -3.17
C LEU A 16 0.77 15.96 -1.86
N LYS A 17 1.66 15.78 -0.88
CA LYS A 17 1.63 16.55 0.37
C LYS A 17 1.81 18.05 0.13
N THR A 18 2.65 18.44 -0.83
CA THR A 18 2.79 19.83 -1.25
C THR A 18 1.50 20.36 -1.89
N ILE A 19 0.85 19.58 -2.76
CA ILE A 19 -0.45 19.95 -3.35
C ILE A 19 -1.50 20.16 -2.26
N VAL A 20 -1.64 19.20 -1.34
CA VAL A 20 -2.57 19.26 -0.20
C VAL A 20 -2.32 20.51 0.65
N SER A 21 -1.05 20.82 0.94
CA SER A 21 -0.67 22.02 1.70
C SER A 21 -1.03 23.31 0.95
N THR A 22 -0.88 23.32 -0.38
CA THR A 22 -1.18 24.48 -1.24
C THR A 22 -2.69 24.72 -1.33
N LEU A 23 -3.48 23.66 -1.43
CA LEU A 23 -4.95 23.71 -1.46
C LEU A 23 -5.58 24.05 -0.10
N SER A 24 -4.85 23.84 0.99
CA SER A 24 -5.29 24.22 2.35
C SER A 24 -5.24 25.73 2.60
N ASP A 25 -4.55 26.50 1.75
CA ASP A 25 -4.50 27.97 1.85
C ASP A 25 -5.78 28.60 1.24
N PRO A 26 -6.64 29.23 2.06
CA PRO A 26 -7.91 29.81 1.59
C PRO A 26 -7.71 30.96 0.58
N ALA A 27 -6.51 31.56 0.49
CA ALA A 27 -6.22 32.57 -0.53
C ALA A 27 -5.96 31.98 -1.93
N ARG A 28 -5.68 30.67 -2.02
CA ARG A 28 -5.31 29.94 -3.25
C ARG A 28 -6.34 28.94 -3.72
N GLN A 29 -7.48 28.85 -3.03
CA GLN A 29 -8.58 27.96 -3.38
C GLN A 29 -9.37 28.47 -4.59
N LYS A 30 -8.72 28.48 -5.76
CA LYS A 30 -9.29 28.84 -7.07
C LYS A 30 -9.54 27.62 -7.97
N GLY A 31 -9.00 26.46 -7.63
CA GLY A 31 -9.16 25.22 -8.42
C GLY A 31 -10.54 24.59 -8.25
N ARG A 32 -10.98 23.82 -9.25
CA ARG A 32 -12.25 23.06 -9.19
C ARG A 32 -12.10 21.69 -8.52
N VAL A 33 -10.86 21.23 -8.35
CA VAL A 33 -10.51 20.05 -7.58
C VAL A 33 -10.51 20.38 -6.09
N HIS A 34 -11.18 19.53 -5.31
CA HIS A 34 -11.30 19.69 -3.87
C HIS A 34 -10.14 19.02 -3.12
N LEU A 35 -9.77 19.59 -1.97
CA LEU A 35 -8.73 19.06 -1.08
C LEU A 35 -8.99 17.61 -0.69
N GLU A 36 -10.26 17.26 -0.47
CA GLU A 36 -10.71 15.91 -0.14
C GLU A 36 -10.35 14.90 -1.23
N GLN A 37 -10.51 15.27 -2.51
CA GLN A 37 -10.24 14.34 -3.63
C GLN A 37 -8.74 14.02 -3.75
N VAL A 38 -7.87 15.00 -3.52
CA VAL A 38 -6.42 14.79 -3.53
C VAL A 38 -5.99 13.96 -2.32
N ASN A 39 -6.60 14.20 -1.15
CA ASN A 39 -6.35 13.39 0.04
C ASN A 39 -6.80 11.93 -0.15
N ASP A 40 -7.97 11.69 -0.74
CA ASP A 40 -8.45 10.33 -1.04
C ASP A 40 -7.44 9.56 -1.91
N GLU A 41 -6.89 10.20 -2.95
CA GLU A 41 -5.88 9.56 -3.80
C GLU A 41 -4.53 9.37 -3.10
N LEU A 42 -4.12 10.31 -2.23
CA LEU A 42 -2.93 10.17 -1.37
C LEU A 42 -3.08 8.99 -0.41
N GLU A 43 -4.23 8.85 0.24
CA GLU A 43 -4.54 7.72 1.14
C GLU A 43 -4.53 6.41 0.38
N ARG A 44 -5.17 6.39 -0.79
CA ARG A 44 -5.24 5.21 -1.65
C ARG A 44 -3.86 4.77 -2.14
N PHE A 45 -2.99 5.71 -2.51
CA PHE A 45 -1.59 5.42 -2.84
C PHE A 45 -0.82 4.91 -1.63
N SER A 46 -1.03 5.52 -0.45
CA SER A 46 -0.42 5.09 0.82
C SER A 46 -0.80 3.66 1.19
N LEU A 47 -2.07 3.28 0.99
CA LEU A 47 -2.54 1.91 1.16
C LEU A 47 -1.85 0.94 0.22
N TRP A 48 -1.68 1.30 -1.06
CA TRP A 48 -0.93 0.46 -1.99
C TRP A 48 0.50 0.23 -1.50
N MET A 49 1.21 1.32 -1.18
CA MET A 49 2.60 1.26 -0.71
C MET A 49 2.77 0.42 0.55
N GLY A 50 1.88 0.58 1.53
CA GLY A 50 1.89 -0.22 2.76
C GLY A 50 1.64 -1.70 2.48
N ASN A 51 0.67 -2.00 1.63
CA ASN A 51 0.29 -3.38 1.30
C ASN A 51 1.39 -4.16 0.58
N ILE A 52 2.16 -3.52 -0.29
CA ILE A 52 3.24 -4.18 -1.03
C ILE A 52 4.64 -3.92 -0.45
N GLY A 53 4.75 -3.10 0.60
CA GLY A 53 6.04 -2.78 1.23
C GLY A 53 6.96 -1.94 0.34
N ALA A 54 6.42 -1.01 -0.45
CA ALA A 54 7.18 -0.20 -1.42
C ALA A 54 8.31 0.62 -0.79
N LEU A 55 8.17 0.97 0.48
CA LEU A 55 9.09 1.87 1.17
C LEU A 55 10.28 1.17 1.82
N HIS A 56 10.41 -0.15 1.65
CA HIS A 56 11.63 -0.86 2.05
C HIS A 56 12.84 -0.34 1.27
N LEU A 57 13.98 -0.20 1.95
CA LEU A 57 15.23 0.18 1.31
C LEU A 57 15.58 -0.82 0.19
N PRO A 58 16.14 -0.38 -0.95
CA PRO A 58 16.46 -1.24 -2.09
C PRO A 58 17.33 -2.45 -1.73
N GLU A 59 18.25 -2.28 -0.77
CA GLU A 59 19.18 -3.30 -0.28
C GLU A 59 18.51 -4.35 0.62
N SER A 60 17.29 -4.08 1.10
CA SER A 60 16.55 -5.02 1.95
C SER A 60 16.07 -6.21 1.14
N SER A 61 16.14 -7.41 1.73
CA SER A 61 15.49 -8.60 1.15
C SER A 61 13.97 -8.49 1.05
N MET A 62 13.38 -7.48 1.71
CA MET A 62 11.95 -7.17 1.64
C MET A 62 11.60 -6.11 0.58
N SER A 63 12.59 -5.50 -0.08
CA SER A 63 12.37 -4.56 -1.17
C SER A 63 11.68 -5.23 -2.35
N LEU A 64 10.96 -4.45 -3.16
CA LEU A 64 10.34 -4.97 -4.36
C LEU A 64 11.40 -5.43 -5.37
N GLU A 65 12.52 -4.74 -5.44
CA GLU A 65 13.68 -5.10 -6.26
C GLU A 65 14.23 -6.49 -5.87
N SER A 66 14.40 -6.75 -4.56
CA SER A 66 14.87 -8.06 -4.11
C SER A 66 13.82 -9.16 -4.30
N ARG A 67 12.54 -8.84 -4.12
CA ARG A 67 11.44 -9.82 -4.24
C ARG A 67 11.16 -10.19 -5.69
N LEU A 68 11.31 -9.25 -6.62
CA LEU A 68 11.05 -9.42 -8.05
C LEU A 68 12.31 -9.70 -8.87
N ARG A 69 13.40 -10.16 -8.22
CA ARG A 69 14.68 -10.46 -8.88
C ARG A 69 14.54 -11.41 -10.07
N GLU A 70 13.65 -12.40 -9.95
CA GLU A 70 13.36 -13.40 -10.99
C GLU A 70 12.20 -12.99 -11.93
N ALA A 71 11.60 -11.82 -11.70
CA ALA A 71 10.47 -11.26 -12.47
C ALA A 71 10.72 -9.77 -12.75
N ASN A 72 11.86 -9.49 -13.40
CA ASN A 72 12.32 -8.12 -13.67
C ASN A 72 11.40 -7.34 -14.62
N ASP A 73 10.66 -8.04 -15.46
CA ASP A 73 9.60 -7.49 -16.31
C ASP A 73 8.48 -6.86 -15.46
N VAL A 74 8.03 -7.55 -14.41
CA VAL A 74 7.05 -7.02 -13.46
C VAL A 74 7.60 -5.80 -12.72
N LEU A 75 8.87 -5.86 -12.29
CA LEU A 75 9.53 -4.73 -11.62
C LEU A 75 9.61 -3.51 -12.54
N THR A 76 10.00 -3.72 -13.79
CA THR A 76 10.11 -2.65 -14.81
C THR A 76 8.75 -2.02 -15.06
N HIS A 77 7.70 -2.83 -15.18
CA HIS A 77 6.35 -2.31 -15.36
C HIS A 77 5.85 -1.50 -14.15
N ILE A 78 6.15 -1.93 -12.91
CA ILE A 78 5.83 -1.13 -11.70
C ILE A 78 6.58 0.20 -11.72
N LEU A 79 7.85 0.16 -12.11
CA LEU A 79 8.68 1.35 -12.23
C LEU A 79 8.06 2.32 -13.24
N GLU A 80 7.70 1.88 -14.44
CA GLU A 80 7.01 2.71 -15.45
C GLU A 80 5.72 3.34 -14.90
N LEU A 81 4.85 2.55 -14.27
CA LEU A 81 3.61 3.06 -13.66
C LEU A 81 3.87 4.12 -12.58
N LEU A 82 4.97 4.00 -11.82
CA LEU A 82 5.35 5.00 -10.82
C LEU A 82 5.95 6.26 -11.46
N ASP A 83 6.61 6.15 -12.61
CA ASP A 83 7.09 7.31 -13.37
C ASP A 83 5.90 8.07 -13.96
N ASP A 84 4.94 7.38 -14.59
CA ASP A 84 3.67 7.94 -15.07
C ASP A 84 2.95 8.71 -13.93
N LEU A 85 2.80 8.05 -12.78
CA LEU A 85 2.15 8.64 -11.60
C LEU A 85 2.87 9.92 -11.12
N ASN A 86 4.20 9.92 -11.11
CA ASN A 86 4.99 11.09 -10.73
C ASN A 86 4.94 12.22 -11.76
N GLU A 87 4.81 11.90 -13.04
CA GLU A 87 4.63 12.89 -14.10
C GLU A 87 3.28 13.60 -13.94
N VAL A 88 2.20 12.84 -13.79
CA VAL A 88 0.85 13.38 -13.56
C VAL A 88 0.80 14.23 -12.28
N ALA A 89 1.38 13.76 -11.17
CA ALA A 89 1.43 14.52 -9.92
C ALA A 89 2.20 15.84 -10.05
N ARG A 90 3.30 15.86 -10.81
CA ARG A 90 4.08 17.08 -11.04
C ARG A 90 3.33 18.08 -11.90
N GLU A 91 2.61 17.62 -12.92
CA GLU A 91 1.81 18.51 -13.75
C GLU A 91 0.66 19.13 -12.95
N LEU A 92 -0.01 18.32 -12.12
CA LEU A 92 -1.04 18.79 -11.20
C LEU A 92 -0.47 19.82 -10.20
N LEU A 93 0.74 19.59 -9.67
CA LEU A 93 1.42 20.56 -8.79
C LEU A 93 1.71 21.89 -9.48
N ARG A 94 2.12 21.89 -10.75
CA ARG A 94 2.39 23.13 -11.51
C ARG A 94 1.14 23.99 -11.64
N ILE A 95 -0.01 23.35 -11.88
CA ILE A 95 -1.29 24.05 -11.97
C ILE A 95 -1.66 24.67 -10.61
N PHE A 96 -1.62 23.88 -9.53
CA PHE A 96 -1.98 24.40 -8.20
C PHE A 96 -0.99 25.40 -7.60
N SER A 97 0.29 25.33 -7.99
CA SER A 97 1.30 26.31 -7.57
C SER A 97 1.13 27.66 -8.27
N GLY A 98 0.36 27.70 -9.38
CA GLY A 98 0.18 28.85 -10.24
C GLY A 98 1.31 29.04 -11.25
N ASP A 99 2.15 28.01 -11.47
CA ASP A 99 3.24 28.03 -12.44
C ASP A 99 2.72 27.90 -13.88
N ARG A 100 1.54 27.28 -14.05
CA ARG A 100 0.81 27.12 -15.32
C ARG A 100 -0.69 27.25 -15.07
N GLU A 101 -1.42 27.82 -16.02
CA GLU A 101 -2.90 27.78 -16.03
C GLU A 101 -3.38 26.47 -16.67
N GLY A 102 -4.31 25.78 -16.00
CA GLY A 102 -4.94 24.57 -16.54
C GLY A 102 -5.84 24.88 -17.73
N GLU A 103 -5.79 24.03 -18.75
CA GLU A 103 -6.60 24.15 -19.95
C GLU A 103 -8.06 23.72 -19.69
N ILE A 104 -9.00 24.49 -20.24
CA ILE A 104 -10.43 24.16 -20.23
C ILE A 104 -10.83 23.84 -21.67
N ALA A 105 -11.15 22.57 -21.92
CA ALA A 105 -11.64 22.14 -23.23
C ALA A 105 -13.17 22.17 -23.24
N SER A 106 -13.74 23.05 -24.08
CA SER A 106 -15.17 23.01 -24.40
C SER A 106 -15.41 22.01 -25.53
N ALA A 107 -15.72 20.76 -25.20
CA ALA A 107 -16.12 19.77 -26.20
C ALA A 107 -17.61 19.96 -26.56
N PRO A 108 -17.98 20.16 -27.84
CA PRO A 108 -19.37 20.23 -28.24
C PRO A 108 -20.00 18.83 -28.16
N HIS A 109 -20.74 18.56 -27.09
CA HIS A 109 -21.57 17.36 -26.98
C HIS A 109 -22.88 17.52 -27.75
N HIS A 110 -23.27 16.49 -28.51
CA HIS A 110 -24.49 16.46 -29.33
C HIS A 110 -25.80 16.38 -28.48
N ASP A 111 -25.72 16.56 -27.16
CA ASP A 111 -26.85 16.39 -26.24
C ASP A 111 -26.84 17.45 -25.11
N GLY A 112 -26.73 18.73 -25.49
CA GLY A 112 -27.17 19.90 -24.71
C GLY A 112 -26.59 20.15 -23.30
N LYS A 113 -25.67 19.31 -22.82
CA LYS A 113 -24.94 19.48 -21.56
C LYS A 113 -23.47 19.70 -21.89
N GLU A 114 -23.04 20.94 -21.80
CA GLU A 114 -21.62 21.31 -21.82
C GLU A 114 -20.99 20.82 -20.50
N GLU A 115 -20.43 19.61 -20.49
CA GLU A 115 -19.50 19.24 -19.43
C GLU A 115 -18.15 19.90 -19.76
N GLU A 116 -17.86 21.01 -19.09
CA GLU A 116 -16.53 21.64 -19.15
C GLU A 116 -15.49 20.65 -18.57
N GLN A 117 -14.71 20.02 -19.44
CA GLN A 117 -13.60 19.17 -19.03
C GLN A 117 -12.44 20.07 -18.60
N ASN A 118 -12.09 20.01 -17.31
CA ASN A 118 -10.97 20.75 -16.73
C ASN A 118 -9.75 19.82 -16.67
N GLU A 119 -8.61 20.27 -17.19
CA GLU A 119 -7.33 19.55 -17.14
C GLU A 119 -6.99 19.08 -15.71
N GLU A 120 -7.28 19.89 -14.67
CA GLU A 120 -7.05 19.50 -13.27
C GLU A 120 -7.82 18.21 -12.89
N THR A 121 -9.08 18.10 -13.32
CA THR A 121 -9.94 16.96 -13.02
C THR A 121 -9.55 15.73 -13.84
N GLU A 122 -9.09 15.93 -15.07
CA GLU A 122 -8.58 14.87 -15.93
C GLU A 122 -7.27 14.29 -15.38
N LEU A 123 -6.33 15.17 -15.00
CA LEU A 123 -5.06 14.77 -14.39
C LEU A 123 -5.28 14.01 -13.07
N LEU A 124 -6.21 14.47 -12.21
CA LEU A 124 -6.54 13.73 -10.99
C LEU A 124 -7.19 12.37 -11.31
N GLY A 125 -8.03 12.30 -12.34
CA GLY A 125 -8.60 11.06 -12.84
C GLY A 125 -7.53 10.08 -13.33
N GLU A 126 -6.55 10.56 -14.10
CA GLU A 126 -5.43 9.76 -14.58
C GLU A 126 -4.53 9.30 -13.43
N PHE A 127 -4.32 10.15 -12.42
CA PHE A 127 -3.61 9.79 -11.20
C PHE A 127 -4.28 8.61 -10.49
N GLY A 128 -5.61 8.65 -10.31
CA GLY A 128 -6.37 7.54 -9.75
C GLY A 128 -6.36 6.28 -10.64
N ALA A 129 -6.33 6.45 -11.97
CA ALA A 129 -6.19 5.35 -12.92
C ALA A 129 -4.82 4.67 -12.80
N CYS A 130 -3.72 5.43 -12.69
CA CYS A 130 -2.37 4.91 -12.40
C CYS A 130 -2.35 4.08 -11.11
N ILE A 131 -2.95 4.58 -10.01
CA ILE A 131 -3.04 3.82 -8.75
C ILE A 131 -3.84 2.53 -8.97
N THR A 132 -4.93 2.57 -9.73
CA THR A 132 -5.70 1.37 -10.09
C THR A 132 -4.83 0.34 -10.83
N ARG A 133 -4.02 0.77 -11.81
CA ARG A 133 -3.07 -0.08 -12.53
C ARG A 133 -2.05 -0.70 -11.57
N LEU A 134 -1.49 0.08 -10.64
CA LEU A 134 -0.58 -0.39 -9.59
C LEU A 134 -1.21 -1.49 -8.71
N PHE A 135 -2.46 -1.32 -8.28
CA PHE A 135 -3.18 -2.36 -7.51
C PHE A 135 -3.41 -3.65 -8.31
N ARG A 136 -3.69 -3.54 -9.61
CA ARG A 136 -3.84 -4.72 -10.49
C ARG A 136 -2.54 -5.50 -10.58
N VAL A 137 -1.42 -4.81 -10.78
CA VAL A 137 -0.08 -5.42 -10.85
C VAL A 137 0.35 -6.04 -9.51
N SER A 138 -0.17 -5.58 -8.37
CA SER A 138 0.08 -6.21 -7.06
C SER A 138 -0.32 -7.69 -6.99
N SER A 139 -1.22 -8.15 -7.86
CA SER A 139 -1.51 -9.59 -7.99
C SER A 139 -0.31 -10.36 -8.57
N LEU A 140 0.35 -9.81 -9.60
CA LEU A 140 1.56 -10.37 -10.22
C LEU A 140 2.74 -10.38 -9.24
N ILE A 141 2.88 -9.34 -8.41
CA ILE A 141 3.91 -9.31 -7.36
C ILE A 141 3.77 -10.50 -6.41
N ARG A 142 2.54 -10.83 -6.02
CA ARG A 142 2.26 -11.97 -5.13
C ARG A 142 2.51 -13.32 -5.79
N GLN A 143 2.32 -13.41 -7.11
CA GLN A 143 2.61 -14.62 -7.88
C GLN A 143 4.11 -14.81 -8.13
N ALA A 144 4.82 -13.75 -8.48
CA ALA A 144 6.25 -13.77 -8.75
C ALA A 144 7.11 -13.96 -7.49
N ALA A 145 6.66 -13.41 -6.36
CA ALA A 145 7.36 -13.49 -5.09
C ALA A 145 6.43 -14.02 -3.98
N PRO A 146 6.04 -15.31 -4.04
CA PRO A 146 5.14 -15.90 -3.06
C PRO A 146 5.86 -15.93 -1.71
N THR A 147 5.55 -14.95 -0.87
CA THR A 147 6.05 -14.90 0.49
C THR A 147 5.05 -15.66 1.34
N ASP A 148 5.43 -16.86 1.82
CA ASP A 148 4.65 -17.53 2.85
C ASP A 148 4.76 -16.73 4.14
N LEU A 149 3.82 -15.81 4.33
CA LEU A 149 3.75 -14.92 5.47
C LEU A 149 3.58 -15.69 6.76
N PHE A 150 2.90 -16.84 6.71
CA PHE A 150 2.65 -17.69 7.86
C PHE A 150 3.94 -18.40 8.27
N ALA A 151 4.64 -19.05 7.33
CA ALA A 151 5.95 -19.64 7.60
C ALA A 151 6.97 -18.57 8.06
N LYS A 152 6.94 -17.38 7.46
CA LYS A 152 7.78 -16.25 7.88
C LYS A 152 7.46 -15.80 9.30
N ALA A 153 6.18 -15.67 9.67
CA ALA A 153 5.79 -15.32 11.02
C ALA A 153 6.26 -16.37 12.03
N LEU A 154 6.10 -17.66 11.72
CA LEU A 154 6.56 -18.76 12.58
C LEU A 154 8.09 -18.85 12.69
N SER A 155 8.84 -18.40 11.69
CA SER A 155 10.31 -18.34 11.76
C SER A 155 10.83 -17.25 12.71
N ARG A 156 9.99 -16.28 13.10
CA ARG A 156 10.38 -15.19 13.99
C ARG A 156 10.24 -15.62 15.46
N ASN A 157 11.37 -15.80 16.12
CA ASN A 157 11.43 -16.17 17.55
C ASN A 157 11.03 -15.05 18.54
N ARG A 158 10.34 -14.00 18.06
CA ARG A 158 9.94 -12.84 18.89
C ARG A 158 8.76 -13.18 19.81
N TYR A 159 7.88 -14.08 19.38
CA TYR A 159 6.69 -14.47 20.12
C TYR A 159 6.87 -15.91 20.59
N LEU A 160 7.19 -16.12 21.85
CA LEU A 160 7.34 -17.45 22.45
C LEU A 160 6.08 -17.78 23.26
N PHE A 161 4.94 -17.97 22.58
CA PHE A 161 3.75 -18.52 23.23
C PHE A 161 3.96 -19.98 23.61
N ASN A 162 3.70 -20.30 24.88
CA ASN A 162 3.69 -21.66 25.38
C ASN A 162 2.43 -22.39 24.86
N ASP A 163 2.63 -23.46 24.10
CA ASP A 163 1.54 -24.22 23.48
C ASP A 163 0.68 -24.98 24.49
N GLN A 164 1.18 -25.21 25.72
CA GLN A 164 0.46 -25.96 26.76
C GLN A 164 -0.87 -25.33 27.13
N PHE A 165 -0.97 -24.00 27.17
CA PHE A 165 -2.21 -23.31 27.49
C PHE A 165 -3.28 -23.53 26.42
N ASP A 166 -2.89 -23.47 25.15
CA ASP A 166 -3.82 -23.68 24.04
C ASP A 166 -4.21 -25.16 23.93
N ILE A 167 -3.29 -26.09 24.22
CA ILE A 167 -3.57 -27.53 24.30
C ILE A 167 -4.55 -27.84 25.43
N ALA A 168 -4.33 -27.26 26.62
CA ALA A 168 -5.24 -27.40 27.76
C ALA A 168 -6.62 -26.84 27.42
N HIS A 169 -6.68 -25.64 26.82
CA HIS A 169 -7.92 -25.01 26.40
C HIS A 169 -8.73 -25.90 25.45
N VAL A 170 -8.10 -26.55 24.46
CA VAL A 170 -8.79 -27.50 23.57
C VAL A 170 -9.37 -28.68 24.34
N GLY A 171 -8.64 -29.21 25.32
CA GLY A 171 -9.11 -30.32 26.15
C GLY A 171 -10.30 -29.95 27.03
N GLU A 172 -10.25 -28.77 27.65
CA GLU A 172 -11.35 -28.23 28.48
C GLU A 172 -12.60 -27.95 27.64
N LYS A 173 -12.41 -27.31 26.48
CA LYS A 173 -13.52 -26.93 25.59
C LYS A 173 -14.15 -28.13 24.89
N TYR A 174 -13.35 -29.16 24.60
CA TYR A 174 -13.80 -30.37 23.93
C TYR A 174 -13.38 -31.60 24.75
N PRO A 175 -14.16 -32.00 25.78
CA PRO A 175 -13.78 -33.09 26.69
C PRO A 175 -13.53 -34.44 25.99
N LYS A 176 -14.19 -34.68 24.84
CA LYS A 176 -13.93 -35.87 24.00
C LYS A 176 -12.49 -35.98 23.51
N LEU A 177 -11.79 -34.84 23.39
CA LEU A 177 -10.39 -34.77 22.97
C LEU A 177 -9.41 -34.90 24.14
N ALA A 178 -9.88 -34.79 25.39
CA ALA A 178 -9.06 -34.93 26.59
C ALA A 178 -8.73 -36.40 26.95
N THR A 179 -9.27 -37.35 26.19
CA THR A 179 -8.96 -38.78 26.33
C THR A 179 -7.60 -39.11 25.71
N ALA A 180 -6.90 -40.10 26.27
CA ALA A 180 -5.59 -40.55 25.80
C ALA A 180 -5.57 -40.91 24.29
N GLU A 181 -6.67 -41.47 23.77
CA GLU A 181 -6.82 -41.82 22.34
C GLU A 181 -6.71 -40.60 21.41
N TYR A 182 -7.22 -39.45 21.84
CA TYR A 182 -7.26 -38.22 21.04
C TYR A 182 -6.22 -37.18 21.48
N ALA A 183 -5.30 -37.55 22.37
CA ALA A 183 -4.26 -36.64 22.87
C ALA A 183 -3.40 -36.05 21.75
N TRP A 184 -3.16 -36.80 20.67
CA TRP A 184 -2.45 -36.30 19.49
C TRP A 184 -3.22 -35.18 18.78
N LEU A 185 -4.55 -35.30 18.69
CA LEU A 185 -5.44 -34.34 18.03
C LEU A 185 -5.60 -33.09 18.90
N GLN A 186 -5.77 -33.26 20.21
CA GLN A 186 -5.76 -32.16 21.17
C GLN A 186 -4.46 -31.34 21.05
N LYS A 187 -3.30 -32.02 21.05
CA LYS A 187 -1.99 -31.37 20.87
C LYS A 187 -1.89 -30.63 19.54
N ARG A 188 -2.34 -31.25 18.45
CA ARG A 188 -2.30 -30.65 17.11
C ARG A 188 -3.15 -29.39 17.02
N LEU A 189 -4.37 -29.43 17.56
CA LEU A 189 -5.29 -28.28 17.55
C LEU A 189 -4.79 -27.16 18.47
N GLY A 190 -4.29 -27.49 19.66
CA GLY A 190 -3.68 -26.51 20.57
C GLY A 190 -2.50 -25.79 19.93
N ARG A 191 -1.58 -26.54 19.32
CA ARG A 191 -0.45 -25.95 18.57
C ARG A 191 -0.88 -25.09 17.39
N ALA A 192 -1.93 -25.48 16.68
CA ALA A 192 -2.47 -24.67 15.59
C ALA A 192 -3.02 -23.32 16.10
N ILE A 193 -3.64 -23.29 17.28
CA ILE A 193 -4.07 -22.05 17.94
C ILE A 193 -2.84 -21.21 18.32
N THR A 194 -1.80 -21.81 18.90
CA THR A 194 -0.55 -21.11 19.24
C THR A 194 0.11 -20.48 18.00
N GLN A 195 0.24 -21.25 16.92
CA GLN A 195 0.77 -20.77 15.64
C GLN A 195 -0.06 -19.63 15.05
N ARG A 196 -1.39 -19.71 15.14
CA ARG A 196 -2.28 -18.62 14.72
C ARG A 196 -2.05 -17.36 15.55
N ARG A 197 -1.86 -17.50 16.87
CA ARG A 197 -1.54 -16.36 17.75
C ARG A 197 -0.21 -15.72 17.37
N HIS A 198 0.84 -16.50 17.09
CA HIS A 198 2.12 -15.98 16.58
C HIS A 198 1.91 -15.16 15.31
N TYR A 199 1.14 -15.70 14.36
CA TYR A 199 0.86 -15.02 13.10
C TYR A 199 0.13 -13.69 13.31
N LEU A 200 -0.89 -13.66 14.17
CA LEU A 200 -1.64 -12.42 14.46
C LEU A 200 -0.75 -11.37 15.13
N SER A 201 0.07 -11.75 16.12
CA SER A 201 1.02 -10.83 16.74
C SER A 201 2.06 -10.31 15.73
N TYR A 202 2.55 -11.18 14.84
CA TYR A 202 3.45 -10.76 13.76
C TYR A 202 2.81 -9.74 12.81
N ILE A 203 1.55 -9.94 12.40
CA ILE A 203 0.84 -8.98 11.55
C ILE A 203 0.68 -7.64 12.27
N GLN A 204 0.33 -7.67 13.56
CA GLN A 204 0.14 -6.47 14.36
C GLN A 204 1.43 -5.65 14.46
N ASP A 205 2.55 -6.25 14.90
CA ASP A 205 3.85 -5.56 14.92
C ASP A 205 4.27 -5.07 13.53
N HIS A 206 3.97 -5.84 12.49
CA HIS A 206 4.32 -5.44 11.13
C HIS A 206 3.54 -4.20 10.70
N ARG A 207 2.25 -4.13 11.01
CA ARG A 207 1.42 -2.96 10.77
C ARG A 207 1.92 -1.74 11.55
N GLU A 208 2.19 -1.89 12.85
CA GLU A 208 2.72 -0.80 13.69
C GLU A 208 4.04 -0.24 13.14
N LYS A 209 4.93 -1.12 12.63
CA LYS A 209 6.17 -0.68 11.96
C LYS A 209 5.92 0.05 10.64
N LEU A 210 4.95 -0.39 9.84
CA LEU A 210 4.59 0.29 8.59
C LEU A 210 4.01 1.68 8.87
N GLU A 211 3.12 1.79 9.87
CA GLU A 211 2.61 3.08 10.34
C GLU A 211 3.75 3.98 10.84
N GLY A 212 4.69 3.43 11.62
CA GLY A 212 5.90 4.16 12.03
C GLY A 212 6.81 4.60 10.88
N MET A 213 6.92 3.81 9.81
CA MET A 213 7.70 4.18 8.61
C MET A 213 7.03 5.29 7.79
N LEU A 214 5.69 5.37 7.85
CA LEU A 214 4.92 6.44 7.22
C LEU A 214 5.03 7.75 8.02
N THR A 215 5.04 7.69 9.35
CA THR A 215 5.16 8.88 10.22
C THR A 215 6.60 9.41 10.32
N HIS A 216 7.62 8.56 10.34
CA HIS A 216 9.02 8.99 10.28
C HIS A 216 9.44 9.55 8.91
N ALA A 217 8.55 9.55 7.92
CA ALA A 217 8.74 10.30 6.68
C ALA A 217 8.35 11.80 6.82
N ASP A 218 7.86 12.23 7.99
CA ASP A 218 7.54 13.64 8.32
C ASP A 218 8.67 14.39 9.05
N THR A 219 9.84 13.77 9.22
CA THR A 219 11.08 14.39 9.74
C THR A 219 12.24 14.17 8.80
#